data_AF-A0A975E649-F1
#
_entry.id   AF-A0A975E649-F1
#
_cell.length_a   1.000
_cell.length_b   1.000
_cell.length_c   1.000
_cell.angle_alpha   90.00
_cell.angle_beta   90.00
_cell.angle_gamma   90.00
#
_symmetry.space_group_name_H-M   'P 1'
#
loop_
_entity.id
_entity.type
_entity.pdbx_description
1 polymer ?
#
loop_
_entity_poly.entity_id
_entity_poly.type
_entity_poly.pdbx_seq_one_letter_code
_entity_poly.pdbx_strand_id
1 'polypeptide(L)'
;MKQERGFTYLGLLLAIALVGLGLSVASEVWVNVARRQKLEQLEFVGQQFVQAIGSYYESTPGPVKRYPNTLQDLLEDRRNAFVRRHLRQVYVNPFGGDWERIEATEGGLRGIRVRIPSAEGAGVEAREFTYVPGR
;
A
#
# COMPACT_ATOMS: atom_id res chain seq x y z
N MET A 1 17.77 26.73 63.28
CA MET A 1 16.76 25.78 62.76
C MET A 1 16.58 26.04 61.27
N LYS A 2 17.09 25.17 60.39
CA LYS A 2 16.92 25.28 58.92
C LYS A 2 16.77 23.86 58.35
N GLN A 3 15.53 23.39 58.29
CA GLN A 3 15.17 22.06 57.80
C GLN A 3 13.97 22.18 56.84
N GLU A 4 14.10 22.92 55.73
CA GLU A 4 12.95 23.08 54.79
C GLU A 4 13.31 23.06 53.30
N ARG A 5 14.56 22.74 52.92
CA ARG A 5 14.97 22.75 51.50
C ARG A 5 15.00 21.38 50.81
N GLY A 6 14.92 20.29 51.55
CA GLY A 6 15.00 18.93 50.99
C GLY A 6 13.69 18.42 50.37
N PHE A 7 12.54 18.80 50.93
CA PHE A 7 11.24 18.25 50.53
C PHE A 7 10.78 18.77 49.16
N THR A 8 11.04 20.05 48.87
CA THR A 8 10.70 20.66 47.57
C THR A 8 11.51 20.04 46.43
N TYR A 9 12.76 19.65 46.69
CA TYR A 9 13.61 19.01 45.69
C TYR A 9 13.14 17.59 45.37
N LEU A 10 12.70 16.85 46.40
CA LEU A 10 12.12 15.51 46.22
C LEU A 10 10.81 15.57 45.41
N GLY A 11 9.94 16.54 45.71
CA GLY A 11 8.72 16.77 44.95
C GLY A 11 8.97 17.17 43.50
N LEU A 12 9.98 18.01 43.24
CA LEU A 12 10.39 18.40 41.89
C LEU A 12 10.94 17.20 41.09
N LEU A 13 11.80 16.38 41.70
CA LEU A 13 12.32 15.17 41.06
C LEU A 13 11.20 14.18 40.74
N LEU A 14 10.21 14.01 41.63
CA LEU A 14 9.04 13.18 41.39
C LEU A 14 8.19 13.72 40.24
N ALA A 15 7.97 15.03 40.19
CA ALA A 15 7.23 15.67 39.09
C ALA A 15 7.94 15.48 37.73
N ILE A 16 9.26 15.65 37.69
CA ILE A 16 10.06 15.42 36.47
C ILE A 16 10.00 13.93 36.06
N ALA A 17 10.09 13.00 37.02
CA ALA A 17 9.96 11.57 36.75
C ALA A 17 8.58 11.21 36.18
N LEU A 18 7.49 11.76 36.74
CA LEU A 18 6.13 11.54 36.25
C LEU A 18 5.90 12.13 34.85
N VAL A 19 6.46 13.32 34.59
CA VAL A 19 6.42 13.93 33.25
C VAL A 19 7.21 13.09 32.25
N GLY A 20 8.41 12.62 32.61
CA GLY A 20 9.21 11.73 31.77
C GLY A 20 8.53 10.40 31.45
N LEU A 21 7.84 9.80 32.43
CA LEU A 21 7.05 8.59 32.24
C LEU A 21 5.82 8.83 31.34
N GLY A 22 5.18 10.00 31.46
CA GLY A 22 4.04 10.37 30.61
C GLY A 22 4.41 10.58 29.14
N LEU A 23 5.60 11.11 28.87
CA LEU A 23 6.09 11.37 27.51
C LEU A 23 6.43 10.08 26.73
N SER A 24 6.77 8.98 27.41
CA SER A 24 7.07 7.69 26.74
C SER A 24 5.87 7.08 26.01
N VAL A 25 4.63 7.39 26.41
CA VAL A 25 3.43 6.75 25.86
C VAL A 25 3.01 7.34 24.50
N ALA A 26 3.50 8.54 24.13
CA ALA A 26 3.02 9.26 22.94
C ALA A 26 3.86 9.04 21.66
N SER A 27 5.05 8.43 21.77
CA SER A 27 5.99 8.38 20.63
C SER A 27 5.61 7.32 19.57
N GLU A 28 4.95 6.24 19.97
CA GLU A 28 4.65 5.11 19.07
C GLU A 28 3.45 5.34 18.14
N VAL A 29 2.62 6.37 18.40
CA VAL A 29 1.38 6.59 17.65
C VAL A 29 1.66 7.12 16.23
N TRP A 30 2.73 7.89 16.06
CA TRP A 30 3.02 8.58 14.79
C TRP A 30 3.44 7.63 13.65
N VAL A 31 4.24 6.61 13.97
CA VAL A 31 4.71 5.64 12.97
C VAL A 31 3.56 4.78 12.47
N ASN A 32 2.63 4.41 13.36
CA ASN A 32 1.49 3.57 13.04
C ASN A 32 0.47 4.30 12.15
N VAL A 33 0.20 5.59 12.40
CA VAL A 33 -0.74 6.37 11.58
C VAL A 33 -0.22 6.56 10.15
N ALA A 34 1.04 6.97 9.98
CA ALA A 34 1.64 7.16 8.65
C ALA A 34 1.69 5.84 7.85
N ARG A 35 1.94 4.72 8.54
CA ARG A 35 1.91 3.39 7.91
C ARG A 35 0.52 3.00 7.43
N ARG A 36 -0.51 3.26 8.25
CA ARG A 36 -1.90 2.95 7.91
C ARG A 36 -2.35 3.67 6.65
N GLN A 37 -2.02 4.96 6.52
CA GLN A 37 -2.31 5.74 5.31
C GLN A 37 -1.67 5.14 4.04
N LYS A 38 -0.41 4.66 4.14
CA LYS A 38 0.25 3.99 3.01
C LYS A 38 -0.40 2.67 2.62
N LEU A 39 -0.91 1.93 3.58
CA LEU A 39 -1.63 0.67 3.34
C LEU A 39 -2.97 0.91 2.64
N GLU A 40 -3.73 1.90 3.08
CA GLU A 40 -4.99 2.30 2.42
C GLU A 40 -4.72 2.75 0.98
N GLN A 41 -3.66 3.53 0.76
CA GLN A 41 -3.26 3.96 -0.58
C GLN A 41 -2.83 2.77 -1.46
N LEU A 42 -2.13 1.79 -0.89
CA LEU A 42 -1.74 0.58 -1.61
C LEU A 42 -2.95 -0.22 -2.04
N GLU A 43 -3.92 -0.41 -1.14
CA GLU A 43 -5.15 -1.12 -1.44
C GLU A 43 -5.94 -0.42 -2.55
N PHE A 44 -6.09 0.90 -2.45
CA PHE A 44 -6.74 1.71 -3.48
C PHE A 44 -6.08 1.53 -4.85
N VAL A 45 -4.75 1.64 -4.92
CA VAL A 45 -4.01 1.45 -6.16
C VAL A 45 -4.18 0.03 -6.70
N GLY A 46 -4.08 -0.99 -5.84
CA GLY A 46 -4.28 -2.39 -6.21
C GLY A 46 -5.67 -2.65 -6.81
N GLN A 47 -6.72 -2.08 -6.22
CA GLN A 47 -8.09 -2.17 -6.76
C GLN A 47 -8.21 -1.52 -8.13
N GLN A 48 -7.59 -0.37 -8.36
CA GLN A 48 -7.57 0.29 -9.68
C GLN A 48 -6.92 -0.58 -10.75
N PHE A 49 -5.82 -1.27 -10.43
CA PHE A 49 -5.18 -2.21 -11.35
C PHE A 49 -6.07 -3.41 -11.67
N VAL A 50 -6.68 -4.02 -10.65
CA VAL A 50 -7.60 -5.17 -10.84
C VAL A 50 -8.80 -4.77 -11.71
N GLN A 51 -9.40 -3.61 -11.44
CA GLN A 51 -10.51 -3.08 -12.21
C GLN A 51 -10.10 -2.77 -13.66
N ALA A 52 -8.92 -2.18 -13.89
CA ALA A 52 -8.41 -1.90 -15.22
C ALA A 52 -8.17 -3.20 -16.02
N ILE A 53 -7.60 -4.23 -15.39
CA ILE A 53 -7.39 -5.55 -15.99
C ILE A 53 -8.73 -6.22 -16.32
N GLY A 54 -9.72 -6.15 -15.42
CA GLY A 54 -11.06 -6.65 -15.67
C GLY A 54 -11.75 -5.94 -16.84
N SER A 55 -11.67 -4.61 -16.87
CA SER A 55 -12.20 -3.80 -17.97
C SER A 55 -11.51 -4.12 -19.31
N TYR A 56 -10.19 -4.35 -19.31
CA TYR A 56 -9.46 -4.81 -20.49
C TYR A 56 -9.97 -6.18 -20.98
N TYR A 57 -10.14 -7.13 -20.05
CA TYR A 57 -10.64 -8.48 -20.33
C TYR A 57 -12.07 -8.48 -20.91
N GLU A 58 -12.95 -7.60 -20.44
CA GLU A 58 -14.32 -7.45 -20.95
C GLU A 58 -14.39 -6.69 -22.28
N SER A 59 -13.47 -5.75 -22.51
CA SER A 59 -13.49 -4.88 -23.70
C SER A 59 -12.90 -5.51 -24.96
N THR A 60 -12.36 -6.74 -24.87
CA THR A 60 -11.79 -7.47 -26.00
C THR A 60 -12.90 -7.81 -27.02
N PRO A 61 -12.86 -7.27 -28.25
CA PRO A 61 -13.82 -7.64 -29.30
C PRO A 61 -13.42 -8.99 -29.88
N GLY A 62 -14.08 -10.06 -29.41
CA GLY A 62 -13.92 -11.40 -29.97
C GLY A 62 -14.27 -12.51 -28.97
N PRO A 63 -14.35 -13.77 -29.43
CA PRO A 63 -14.66 -14.92 -28.58
C PRO A 63 -13.51 -15.32 -27.65
N VAL A 64 -12.28 -14.86 -27.92
CA VAL A 64 -11.08 -15.17 -27.12
C VAL A 64 -10.74 -13.99 -26.22
N LYS A 65 -11.10 -14.09 -24.94
CA LYS A 65 -10.74 -13.09 -23.93
C LYS A 65 -9.26 -13.26 -23.57
N ARG A 66 -8.46 -12.20 -23.71
CA ARG A 66 -7.00 -12.23 -23.50
C ARG A 66 -6.59 -11.20 -22.45
N TYR A 67 -5.65 -11.56 -21.59
CA TYR A 67 -5.04 -10.62 -20.64
C TYR A 67 -4.08 -9.64 -21.36
N PRO A 68 -3.88 -8.42 -20.82
CA PRO A 68 -2.94 -7.46 -21.39
C PRO A 68 -1.50 -8.00 -21.28
N ASN A 69 -0.61 -7.75 -22.24
CA ASN A 69 0.77 -8.28 -22.17
C ASN A 69 1.69 -7.38 -21.32
N THR A 70 1.35 -6.10 -21.21
CA THR A 70 2.14 -5.09 -20.51
C THR A 70 1.26 -4.15 -19.69
N LEU A 71 1.87 -3.46 -18.72
CA LEU A 71 1.21 -2.37 -17.99
C LEU A 71 0.88 -1.19 -18.93
N GLN A 72 1.67 -1.00 -19.99
CA GLN A 72 1.40 0.01 -21.03
C GLN A 72 0.13 -0.31 -21.84
N ASP A 73 -0.20 -1.58 -22.06
CA ASP A 73 -1.45 -1.97 -22.75
C ASP A 73 -2.70 -1.56 -21.95
N LEU A 74 -2.60 -1.38 -20.63
CA LEU A 74 -3.69 -0.86 -19.79
C LEU A 74 -3.87 0.67 -19.94
N LEU A 75 -2.84 1.39 -20.35
CA LEU A 75 -2.87 2.84 -20.58
C LEU A 75 -3.37 3.20 -21.98
N GLU A 76 -2.91 2.50 -23.01
CA GLU A 76 -3.29 2.75 -24.39
C GLU A 76 -3.67 1.45 -25.09
N ASP A 77 -4.94 1.06 -24.99
CA ASP A 77 -5.43 -0.04 -25.81
C ASP A 77 -5.73 0.45 -27.24
N ARG A 78 -4.81 0.15 -28.17
CA ARG A 78 -4.94 0.44 -29.61
C ARG A 78 -5.61 -0.69 -30.41
N ARG A 79 -6.13 -1.74 -29.75
CA ARG A 79 -6.76 -2.87 -30.45
C ARG A 79 -8.17 -2.56 -30.92
N ASN A 80 -8.81 -1.56 -30.32
CA ASN A 80 -10.11 -1.06 -30.76
C ASN A 80 -9.94 0.10 -31.75
N ALA A 81 -10.94 0.34 -32.60
CA ALA A 81 -10.99 1.49 -33.52
C ALA A 81 -10.86 2.86 -32.79
N PHE A 82 -11.02 2.87 -31.47
CA PHE A 82 -10.81 4.00 -30.58
C PHE A 82 -9.86 3.59 -29.45
N VAL A 83 -8.85 4.43 -29.16
CA VAL A 83 -7.91 4.20 -28.04
C VAL A 83 -8.69 4.23 -26.73
N ARG A 84 -8.78 3.09 -26.04
CA ARG A 84 -9.39 3.00 -24.70
C ARG A 84 -8.31 3.04 -23.64
N ARG A 85 -8.48 3.94 -22.67
CA ARG A 85 -7.61 4.06 -21.49
C ARG A 85 -8.31 3.40 -20.32
N HIS A 86 -7.88 2.20 -19.93
CA HIS A 86 -8.43 1.47 -18.79
C HIS A 86 -7.82 1.94 -17.47
N LEU A 87 -6.63 2.54 -17.53
CA LEU A 87 -5.95 3.17 -16.41
C LEU A 87 -5.64 4.65 -16.73
N ARG A 88 -5.84 5.55 -15.75
CA ARG A 88 -5.56 6.99 -15.95
C ARG A 88 -4.05 7.30 -15.98
N GLN A 89 -3.26 6.56 -15.22
CA GLN A 89 -1.82 6.68 -15.08
C GLN A 89 -1.26 5.40 -14.46
N VAL A 90 -0.01 5.02 -14.74
CA VAL A 90 0.66 3.97 -13.97
C VAL A 90 0.94 4.53 -12.58
N TYR A 91 0.22 4.06 -11.57
CA TYR A 91 0.45 4.47 -10.20
C TYR A 91 1.82 3.96 -9.71
N VAL A 92 2.56 4.83 -9.03
CA VAL A 92 3.84 4.46 -8.40
C VAL A 92 3.57 3.70 -7.11
N ASN A 93 4.44 2.75 -6.77
CA ASN A 93 4.34 2.00 -5.53
C ASN A 93 4.53 2.94 -4.31
N PRO A 94 3.57 3.04 -3.38
CA PRO A 94 3.69 3.88 -2.17
C PRO A 94 4.78 3.41 -1.19
N PHE A 95 5.26 2.17 -1.33
CA PHE A 95 6.39 1.61 -0.58
C PHE A 95 7.73 1.68 -1.33
N GLY A 96 7.73 2.18 -2.57
CA GLY A 96 8.92 2.32 -3.42
C GLY A 96 9.23 1.06 -4.25
N GLY A 97 9.97 1.25 -5.35
CA GLY A 97 10.30 0.21 -6.32
C GLY A 97 9.21 -0.01 -7.39
N ASP A 98 9.48 -0.93 -8.32
CA ASP A 98 8.58 -1.29 -9.41
C ASP A 98 7.60 -2.40 -9.00
N TRP A 99 6.44 -2.43 -9.68
CA TRP A 99 5.46 -3.50 -9.50
C TRP A 99 5.96 -4.81 -10.13
N GLU A 100 5.93 -5.90 -9.36
CA GLU A 100 6.19 -7.23 -9.89
C GLU A 100 4.97 -7.70 -10.68
N ARG A 101 5.19 -8.25 -11.88
CA ARG A 101 4.12 -8.70 -12.76
C ARG A 101 3.73 -10.13 -12.44
N ILE A 102 2.43 -10.40 -12.32
CA ILE A 102 1.89 -11.77 -12.22
C ILE A 102 1.32 -12.16 -13.57
N GLU A 103 1.85 -13.23 -14.14
CA GLU A 103 1.37 -13.77 -15.42
C GLU A 103 0.26 -14.81 -15.21
N ALA A 104 -0.75 -14.79 -16.09
CA ALA A 104 -1.81 -15.79 -16.14
C ALA A 104 -1.29 -17.09 -16.76
N THR A 105 -1.88 -18.22 -16.37
CA THR A 105 -1.64 -19.53 -17.01
C THR A 105 -1.98 -19.52 -18.51
N GLU A 106 -2.96 -18.69 -18.91
CA GLU A 106 -3.37 -18.45 -20.29
C GLU A 106 -2.43 -17.50 -21.07
N GLY A 107 -1.39 -17.00 -20.41
CA GLY A 107 -0.52 -15.93 -20.90
C GLY A 107 -1.10 -14.52 -20.64
N GLY A 108 -0.20 -13.56 -20.43
CA GLY A 108 -0.52 -12.15 -20.17
C GLY A 108 -0.55 -11.77 -18.69
N LEU A 109 -0.59 -10.47 -18.42
CA LEU A 109 -0.60 -9.85 -17.10
C LEU A 109 -1.96 -10.04 -16.42
N ARG A 110 -2.00 -10.94 -15.43
CA ARG A 110 -3.19 -11.19 -14.60
C ARG A 110 -3.31 -10.22 -13.42
N GLY A 111 -2.18 -9.68 -12.99
CA GLY A 111 -2.10 -8.91 -11.77
C GLY A 111 -0.73 -8.33 -11.50
N ILE A 112 -0.64 -7.67 -10.37
CA ILE A 112 0.58 -7.10 -9.84
C ILE A 112 0.84 -7.61 -8.43
N ARG A 113 2.11 -7.78 -8.09
CA ARG A 113 2.60 -8.11 -6.76
C ARG A 113 3.46 -6.96 -6.27
N VAL A 114 3.36 -6.69 -4.98
CA VAL A 114 4.27 -5.80 -4.27
C VAL A 114 4.76 -6.46 -3.00
N ARG A 115 6.03 -6.25 -2.67
CA ARG A 115 6.62 -6.62 -1.39
C ARG A 115 6.54 -5.42 -0.45
N ILE A 116 5.85 -5.60 0.68
CA ILE A 116 5.73 -4.58 1.73
C ILE A 116 6.44 -5.05 3.01
N PRO A 117 7.05 -4.14 3.79
CA PRO A 117 7.63 -4.50 5.07
C PRO A 117 6.52 -4.93 6.05
N SER A 118 6.72 -6.07 6.72
CA SER A 118 5.78 -6.66 7.68
C SER A 118 5.55 -5.76 8.89
N ALA A 119 4.31 -5.77 9.40
CA ALA A 119 3.88 -5.03 10.60
C ALA A 119 4.86 -5.20 11.77
N GLU A 120 5.32 -6.43 11.97
CA GLU A 120 6.09 -6.88 13.12
C GLU A 120 7.61 -6.72 12.99
N GLY A 121 8.10 -6.06 11.94
CA GLY A 121 9.52 -5.71 11.79
C GLY A 121 10.47 -6.85 11.40
N ALA A 122 10.00 -8.11 11.38
CA ALA A 122 10.82 -9.29 11.10
C ALA A 122 10.43 -10.04 9.81
N GLY A 123 9.85 -9.36 8.81
CA GLY A 123 9.48 -10.02 7.55
C GLY A 123 9.09 -9.07 6.41
N VAL A 124 8.96 -9.64 5.22
CA VAL A 124 8.39 -8.97 4.03
C VAL A 124 7.11 -9.70 3.68
N GLU A 125 5.99 -8.98 3.65
CA GLU A 125 4.70 -9.52 3.24
C GLU A 125 4.50 -9.22 1.75
N ALA A 126 4.18 -10.24 0.95
CA ALA A 126 3.81 -10.04 -0.44
C ALA A 126 2.31 -9.78 -0.53
N ARG A 127 1.92 -8.63 -1.09
CA ARG A 127 0.52 -8.33 -1.42
C ARG A 127 0.32 -8.54 -2.91
N GLU A 128 -0.60 -9.43 -3.23
CA GLU A 128 -0.96 -9.78 -4.60
C GLU A 128 -2.32 -9.21 -4.95
N PHE A 129 -2.38 -8.48 -6.07
CA PHE A 129 -3.61 -7.94 -6.62
C PHE A 129 -3.83 -8.59 -7.99
N THR A 130 -4.61 -9.66 -7.98
CA THR A 130 -4.85 -10.50 -9.15
C THR A 130 -6.32 -10.46 -9.54
N TYR A 131 -6.61 -10.19 -10.81
CA TYR A 131 -7.97 -10.31 -11.32
C TYR A 131 -8.32 -11.79 -11.54
N VAL A 132 -9.48 -12.20 -11.03
CA VAL A 132 -10.06 -13.52 -11.24
C VAL A 132 -11.45 -13.31 -11.82
N PRO A 133 -11.73 -13.79 -13.04
CA PRO A 133 -13.07 -13.66 -13.62
C PRO A 133 -14.07 -14.47 -12.79
N GLY A 134 -15.19 -13.85 -12.42
CA GLY A 134 -16.30 -14.53 -11.73
C GLY A 134 -16.20 -14.61 -10.20
N ARG A 135 -15.48 -13.69 -9.54
CA ARG A 135 -15.57 -13.49 -8.08
C ARG A 135 -16.62 -12.44 -7.73
#